data_AF-A0A7L8V762-F1
#
_entry.id   AF-A0A7L8V762-F1
#
_cell.length_a   1.000
_cell.length_b   1.000
_cell.length_c   1.000
_cell.angle_alpha   90.00
_cell.angle_beta   90.00
_cell.angle_gamma   90.00
#
_symmetry.space_group_name_H-M   'P 1'
#
loop_
_entity.id
_entity.type
_entity.pdbx_description
1 polymer ?
#
loop_
_entity_poly.entity_id
_entity_poly.type
_entity_poly.pdbx_seq_one_letter_code
_entity_poly.pdbx_strand_id
1 'polypeptide(L)'
;MNDKTGRIRYIRVVDKFISRVFSLAKSDDMDFETFCIKVKKFYDEFKKTPKVELHSSYCDMQDRLIELILRIANSDGEDFENDKARILKEANLLDKHKNQTTYKKEKHKNKKFDDGY
;
A
#
# COMPACT_ATOMS: atom_id res chain seq x y z
N MET A 1 -6.38 -12.18 -21.18
CA MET A 1 -6.03 -10.86 -20.62
C MET A 1 -4.54 -10.63 -20.83
N ASN A 2 -4.11 -9.42 -21.19
CA ASN A 2 -2.67 -9.11 -21.24
C ASN A 2 -2.11 -9.15 -19.81
N ASP A 3 -1.14 -10.02 -19.55
CA ASP A 3 -0.51 -10.26 -18.25
C ASP A 3 -0.04 -8.94 -17.59
N LYS A 4 0.52 -8.04 -18.41
CA LYS A 4 0.94 -6.69 -17.99
C LYS A 4 -0.22 -5.85 -17.46
N THR A 5 -1.38 -5.90 -18.11
CA THR A 5 -2.58 -5.16 -17.68
C THR A 5 -3.15 -5.72 -16.39
N GLY A 6 -3.14 -7.06 -16.24
CA GLY A 6 -3.54 -7.74 -15.00
C GLY A 6 -2.66 -7.33 -13.83
N ARG A 7 -1.34 -7.35 -14.04
CA ARG A 7 -0.35 -6.92 -13.03
C ARG A 7 -0.51 -5.47 -12.60
N ILE A 8 -0.66 -4.53 -13.55
CA ILE A 8 -0.89 -3.11 -13.23
C ILE A 8 -2.18 -2.93 -12.45
N ARG A 9 -3.26 -3.63 -12.84
CA ARG A 9 -4.53 -3.57 -12.13
C ARG A 9 -4.38 -4.08 -10.70
N TYR A 10 -3.72 -5.22 -10.50
CA TYR A 10 -3.50 -5.79 -9.17
C TYR A 10 -2.71 -4.82 -8.26
N ILE A 11 -1.59 -4.28 -8.74
CA ILE A 11 -0.79 -3.29 -7.98
C ILE A 11 -1.63 -2.07 -7.60
N ARG A 12 -2.48 -1.56 -8.50
CA ARG A 12 -3.36 -0.42 -8.21
C ARG A 12 -4.42 -0.75 -7.15
N VAL A 13 -4.96 -1.95 -7.17
CA VAL A 13 -5.95 -2.39 -6.17
C VAL A 13 -5.28 -2.54 -4.80
N VAL A 14 -4.07 -3.10 -4.74
CA VAL A 14 -3.23 -3.15 -3.53
C VAL A 14 -2.98 -1.75 -2.97
N ASP A 15 -2.45 -0.83 -3.80
CA ASP A 15 -2.17 0.56 -3.40
C ASP A 15 -3.45 1.26 -2.88
N LYS A 16 -4.59 1.03 -3.54
CA LYS A 16 -5.89 1.60 -3.14
C LYS A 16 -6.38 1.05 -1.80
N PHE A 17 -6.22 -0.25 -1.56
CA PHE A 17 -6.55 -0.87 -0.28
C PHE A 17 -5.72 -0.25 0.85
N ILE A 18 -4.38 -0.23 0.69
CA ILE A 18 -3.46 0.34 1.67
C ILE A 18 -3.78 1.81 1.94
N SER A 19 -4.01 2.61 0.89
CA SER A 19 -4.33 4.04 1.04
C SER A 19 -5.61 4.29 1.84
N ARG A 20 -6.65 3.45 1.65
CA ARG A 20 -7.90 3.56 2.42
C ARG A 20 -7.69 3.22 3.90
N VAL A 21 -6.91 2.17 4.18
CA VAL A 21 -6.61 1.77 5.56
C VAL A 21 -5.73 2.81 6.25
N PHE A 22 -4.75 3.37 5.55
CA PHE A 22 -3.94 4.48 6.05
C PHE A 22 -4.79 5.69 6.45
N SER A 23 -5.73 6.10 5.59
CA SER A 23 -6.65 7.19 5.91
C SER A 23 -7.53 6.90 7.13
N LEU A 24 -7.92 5.65 7.35
CA LEU A 24 -8.63 5.26 8.58
C LEU A 24 -7.72 5.33 9.80
N ALA A 25 -6.52 4.75 9.73
CA ALA A 25 -5.56 4.75 10.84
C ALA A 25 -5.11 6.16 11.24
N LYS A 26 -5.21 7.14 10.34
CA LYS A 26 -4.88 8.55 10.61
C LYS A 26 -6.00 9.32 11.30
N SER A 27 -7.23 8.81 11.30
CA SER A 27 -8.37 9.53 11.86
C SER A 27 -8.38 9.40 13.38
N ASP A 28 -8.46 10.53 14.07
CA ASP A 28 -8.35 10.60 15.53
C ASP A 28 -9.55 9.94 16.24
N ASP A 29 -10.76 10.10 15.71
CA ASP A 29 -12.00 9.58 16.30
C ASP A 29 -12.35 8.12 15.88
N MET A 30 -11.38 7.36 15.38
CA MET A 30 -11.63 5.99 14.96
C MET A 30 -11.55 5.03 16.15
N ASP A 31 -12.63 4.27 16.37
CA ASP A 31 -12.65 3.13 17.26
C ASP A 31 -12.25 1.82 16.55
N PHE A 32 -11.85 0.84 17.35
CA PHE A 32 -11.33 -0.44 16.85
C PHE A 32 -12.37 -1.25 16.08
N GLU A 33 -13.62 -1.31 16.57
CA GLU A 33 -14.67 -2.11 15.94
C GLU A 33 -15.03 -1.56 14.56
N THR A 34 -15.25 -0.25 14.46
CA THR A 34 -15.51 0.43 13.19
C THR A 34 -14.32 0.28 12.24
N PHE A 35 -13.09 0.36 12.74
CA PHE A 35 -11.89 0.12 11.93
C PHE A 35 -11.90 -1.30 11.35
N CYS A 36 -12.12 -2.32 12.16
CA CYS A 36 -12.16 -3.72 11.75
C CYS A 36 -13.24 -3.99 10.69
N ILE A 37 -14.45 -3.45 10.89
CA ILE A 37 -15.56 -3.57 9.93
C ILE A 37 -15.16 -2.97 8.57
N LYS A 38 -14.58 -1.76 8.56
CA LYS A 38 -14.17 -1.09 7.34
C LYS A 38 -13.01 -1.81 6.64
N VAL A 39 -12.00 -2.26 7.39
CA VAL A 39 -10.87 -3.02 6.85
C VAL A 39 -11.34 -4.30 6.17
N LYS A 40 -12.21 -5.08 6.83
CA LYS A 40 -12.77 -6.32 6.26
C LYS A 40 -13.51 -6.04 4.95
N LYS A 41 -14.35 -5.00 4.93
CA LYS A 41 -15.05 -4.57 3.71
C LYS A 41 -14.10 -4.17 2.58
N PHE A 42 -13.04 -3.41 2.89
CA PHE A 42 -12.03 -3.04 1.90
C PHE A 42 -11.25 -4.25 1.39
N TYR A 43 -10.99 -5.22 2.27
CA TYR A 43 -10.28 -6.44 1.93
C TYR A 43 -11.12 -7.35 1.03
N ASP A 44 -12.43 -7.44 1.26
CA ASP A 44 -13.34 -8.18 0.38
C ASP A 44 -13.43 -7.57 -1.03
N GLU A 45 -13.36 -6.24 -1.15
CA GLU A 45 -13.22 -5.57 -2.45
C GLU A 45 -11.87 -5.91 -3.11
N PHE A 46 -10.79 -5.93 -2.34
CA PHE A 46 -9.46 -6.30 -2.82
C PHE A 46 -9.41 -7.74 -3.36
N LYS A 47 -9.97 -8.71 -2.62
CA LYS A 47 -9.97 -10.14 -2.99
C LYS A 47 -10.66 -10.46 -4.32
N LYS A 48 -11.56 -9.60 -4.79
CA LYS A 48 -12.21 -9.75 -6.11
C LYS A 48 -11.21 -9.63 -7.27
N THR A 49 -10.03 -9.06 -7.02
CA THR A 49 -8.99 -8.95 -8.04
C THR A 49 -8.10 -10.20 -8.00
N PRO A 50 -7.88 -10.89 -9.14
CA PRO A 50 -6.99 -12.05 -9.18
C PRO A 50 -5.61 -11.71 -8.65
N LYS A 51 -5.08 -12.56 -7.76
CA LYS A 51 -3.70 -12.43 -7.27
C LYS A 51 -2.75 -12.62 -8.43
N VAL A 52 -1.79 -11.71 -8.55
CA VAL A 52 -0.69 -11.80 -9.51
C VAL A 52 0.60 -11.88 -8.70
N GLU A 53 1.49 -12.80 -9.07
CA GLU A 53 2.80 -12.86 -8.43
C GLU A 53 3.63 -11.61 -8.78
N LEU A 54 4.20 -11.00 -7.75
CA LEU A 54 5.03 -9.82 -7.88
C LEU A 54 6.38 -10.13 -7.23
N HIS A 55 7.46 -10.03 -8.00
CA HIS A 55 8.82 -10.33 -7.52
C HIS A 55 9.63 -9.04 -7.26
N SER A 56 9.04 -8.06 -6.57
CA SER A 56 9.76 -6.81 -6.29
C SER A 56 9.69 -6.48 -4.81
N SER A 57 10.78 -5.93 -4.27
CA SER A 57 10.86 -5.51 -2.86
C SER A 57 9.71 -4.59 -2.43
N TYR A 58 9.18 -3.77 -3.34
CA TYR A 58 8.03 -2.93 -3.06
C TYR A 58 6.76 -3.76 -2.78
N CYS A 59 6.56 -4.82 -3.56
CA CYS A 59 5.41 -5.71 -3.42
C CYS A 59 5.52 -6.57 -2.17
N ASP A 60 6.73 -7.02 -1.81
CA ASP A 60 6.94 -7.72 -0.53
C ASP A 60 6.61 -6.82 0.67
N MET A 61 6.90 -5.51 0.58
CA MET A 61 6.49 -4.54 1.60
C MET A 61 4.97 -4.35 1.63
N GLN A 62 4.29 -4.31 0.47
CA GLN A 62 2.84 -4.26 0.41
C GLN A 62 2.20 -5.48 1.06
N ASP A 63 2.71 -6.68 0.77
CA ASP A 63 2.19 -7.94 1.33
C ASP A 63 2.36 -7.98 2.85
N ARG A 64 3.54 -7.61 3.38
CA ARG A 64 3.77 -7.50 4.83
C ARG A 64 2.83 -6.50 5.51
N LEU A 65 2.56 -5.37 4.86
CA LEU A 65 1.62 -4.37 5.39
C LEU A 65 0.18 -4.88 5.37
N ILE A 66 -0.25 -5.58 4.30
CA ILE A 66 -1.56 -6.23 4.25
C ILE A 66 -1.70 -7.25 5.37
N GLU A 67 -0.71 -8.11 5.58
CA GLU A 67 -0.69 -9.10 6.65
C GLU A 67 -0.80 -8.45 8.04
N LEU A 68 -0.05 -7.37 8.28
CA LEU A 68 -0.14 -6.58 9.52
C LEU A 68 -1.55 -6.03 9.74
N ILE A 69 -2.13 -5.39 8.72
CA ILE A 69 -3.48 -4.81 8.78
C ILE A 69 -4.52 -5.90 9.12
N LEU A 70 -4.41 -7.07 8.47
CA LEU A 70 -5.34 -8.17 8.71
C LEU A 70 -5.14 -8.82 10.07
N ARG A 71 -3.89 -8.91 10.57
CA ARG A 71 -3.63 -9.39 11.92
C ARG A 71 -4.29 -8.50 12.96
N ILE A 72 -4.15 -7.18 12.82
CA ILE A 72 -4.78 -6.19 13.68
C ILE A 72 -6.31 -6.31 13.60
N ALA A 73 -6.87 -6.39 12.40
CA ALA A 73 -8.32 -6.45 12.18
C ALA A 73 -8.99 -7.76 12.66
N ASN A 74 -8.19 -8.76 13.05
CA ASN A 74 -8.64 -10.03 13.62
C ASN A 74 -8.15 -10.23 15.07
N SER A 75 -7.54 -9.21 15.67
CA SER A 75 -7.13 -9.21 17.09
C SER A 75 -8.26 -8.72 17.99
N ASP A 76 -8.02 -8.71 19.30
CA ASP A 76 -9.00 -8.26 20.30
C ASP A 76 -8.93 -6.75 20.59
N GLY A 77 -8.01 -6.02 19.95
CA GLY A 77 -7.96 -4.55 20.01
C GLY A 77 -7.38 -3.94 21.28
N GLU A 78 -6.62 -4.72 22.08
CA GLU A 78 -6.07 -4.29 23.38
C GLU A 78 -5.24 -2.99 23.32
N ASP A 79 -4.50 -2.75 22.24
CA ASP A 79 -3.65 -1.56 22.05
C ASP A 79 -3.82 -0.96 20.65
N PHE A 80 -5.06 -0.54 20.35
CA PHE A 80 -5.41 -0.05 19.01
C PHE A 80 -4.63 1.21 18.59
N GLU A 81 -4.25 2.08 19.51
CA GLU A 81 -3.47 3.29 19.19
C GLU A 81 -2.07 2.93 18.68
N ASN A 82 -1.40 1.99 19.34
CA ASN A 82 -0.11 1.48 18.89
C ASN A 82 -0.23 0.73 17.56
N ASP A 83 -1.33 0.01 17.36
CA ASP A 83 -1.61 -0.66 16.09
C ASP A 83 -1.81 0.33 14.93
N LYS A 84 -2.54 1.45 15.15
CA LYS A 84 -2.60 2.56 14.19
C LYS A 84 -1.20 3.12 13.92
N ALA A 85 -0.40 3.38 14.96
CA ALA A 85 0.95 3.91 14.80
C ALA A 85 1.86 2.97 13.97
N ARG A 86 1.75 1.65 14.16
CA ARG A 86 2.46 0.63 13.37
C ARG A 86 2.04 0.67 11.89
N ILE A 87 0.74 0.72 11.62
CA ILE A 87 0.22 0.83 10.24
C ILE A 87 0.76 2.09 9.56
N LEU A 88 0.68 3.25 10.23
CA LEU A 88 1.16 4.52 9.70
C LEU A 88 2.67 4.48 9.43
N LYS A 89 3.45 3.88 10.33
CA LYS A 89 4.90 3.71 10.16
C LYS A 89 5.23 2.88 8.92
N GLU A 90 4.63 1.70 8.77
CA GLU A 90 4.88 0.81 7.64
C GLU A 90 4.42 1.41 6.31
N ALA A 91 3.26 2.09 6.29
CA ALA A 91 2.79 2.81 5.11
C ALA A 91 3.75 3.93 4.68
N ASN A 92 4.29 4.70 5.63
CA ASN A 92 5.29 5.73 5.34
C ASN A 92 6.60 5.14 4.79
N LEU A 93 7.04 3.98 5.29
CA LEU A 93 8.20 3.28 4.75
C LEU A 93 7.96 2.82 3.30
N LEU A 94 6.76 2.31 3.01
CA LEU A 94 6.34 1.91 1.67
C LEU A 94 6.38 3.09 0.69
N ASP A 95 5.81 4.23 1.07
CA ASP A 95 5.83 5.45 0.26
C ASP A 95 7.24 5.98 0.05
N LYS A 96 8.09 5.95 1.08
CA LYS A 96 9.50 6.32 0.95
C LYS A 96 10.22 5.44 -0.07
N HIS A 97 10.00 4.12 -0.03
CA HIS A 97 10.61 3.19 -0.98
C HIS A 97 10.12 3.44 -2.43
N LYS A 98 8.81 3.69 -2.60
CA LYS A 98 8.21 4.06 -3.90
C LYS A 98 8.85 5.33 -4.48
N ASN A 99 9.04 6.35 -3.64
CA ASN A 99 9.63 7.62 -4.07
C ASN A 99 11.12 7.49 -4.41
N GLN A 100 11.89 6.71 -3.64
CA GLN A 100 13.31 6.45 -3.92
C GLN A 100 13.53 5.77 -5.28
N THR A 101 12.71 4.79 -5.61
CA THR A 101 12.80 4.07 -6.89
C THR A 101 12.37 4.91 -8.08
N THR A 102 11.51 5.92 -7.87
CA THR A 102 11.03 6.85 -8.90
C THR A 102 12.01 8.00 -9.13
N TYR A 103 12.55 8.59 -8.05
CA TYR A 103 13.42 9.77 -8.08
C TYR A 103 14.69 9.59 -8.93
N LYS A 104 15.29 8.38 -8.94
CA LYS A 104 16.46 8.08 -9.78
C LYS A 104 16.14 8.10 -11.28
N LYS A 105 14.90 7.83 -11.69
CA LYS A 105 14.53 7.76 -13.12
C LYS A 105 14.31 9.14 -13.74
N GLU A 106 13.90 10.14 -12.97
CA GLU A 106 13.61 11.48 -13.52
C GLU A 106 14.86 12.32 -13.74
N LYS A 107 15.89 12.19 -12.89
CA LYS A 107 17.15 12.95 -12.99
C LYS A 107 17.90 12.74 -14.33
N HIS A 108 17.65 11.62 -15.02
CA HIS A 108 18.31 11.28 -16.29
C HIS A 108 17.44 11.52 -17.54
N LYS A 109 16.20 11.98 -17.41
CA LYS A 109 15.30 12.19 -18.57
C LYS A 109 15.48 13.51 -19.30
N ASN A 110 16.14 14.50 -18.68
CA ASN A 110 16.26 15.87 -19.22
C ASN A 110 17.63 16.20 -19.82
N LYS A 111 18.53 15.23 -20.01
CA LYS A 111 19.72 15.43 -20.87
C LYS A 111 19.40 15.03 -22.31
N LYS A 112 18.52 15.80 -22.97
CA LYS A 112 18.64 15.89 -24.43
C LYS A 112 19.86 16.76 -24.67
N PHE A 113 20.86 16.19 -25.34
CA PHE A 113 22.01 16.93 -25.86
C PHE A 113 21.47 18.07 -26.74
N ASP A 114 21.76 19.29 -26.35
CA ASP A 114 21.79 20.43 -27.26
C ASP A 114 23.21 20.43 -27.86
N ASP A 115 23.43 19.54 -28.83
CA ASP A 115 24.65 19.58 -29.64
C ASP A 115 24.41 20.68 -30.67
N GLY A 116 24.73 21.91 -30.27
CA GLY A 116 24.68 23.06 -31.15
C GLY A 116 25.66 22.87 -32.29
N TYR A 117 25.13 22.69 -33.50
CA TYR A 117 25.79 22.99 -34.78
C TYR A 117 24.73 23.24 -35.87
#